data_AF-A0A1W1C1E2-F1
#
_entry.id   AF-A0A1W1C1E2-F1
#
_cell.length_a   1.000
_cell.length_b   1.000
_cell.length_c   1.000
_cell.angle_alpha   90.00
_cell.angle_beta   90.00
_cell.angle_gamma   90.00
#
_symmetry.space_group_name_H-M   'P 1'
#
loop_
_entity.id
_entity.type
_entity.pdbx_description
1 polymer ?
#
loop_
_entity_poly.entity_id
_entity_poly.type
_entity_poly.pdbx_seq_one_letter_code
_entity_poly.pdbx_strand_id
1 'polypeptide(L)'
;MLNETSSKKSRNTELQVLLGGAKVDIEANLGNADLTLADILELHVGDVLRLSSAADDIVTVSVDGKERFRGEIGLRRFRKSISITEVIDTEKDAVKRALENFEQERQNKISGVREIIDDIQEDNLEEFNNE
;
A
#
# COMPACT_ATOMS: atom_id res chain seq x y z
N MET A 1 -8.39 -30.45 23.92
CA MET A 1 -7.73 -29.17 23.62
C MET A 1 -7.71 -29.03 22.10
N LEU A 2 -8.52 -28.12 21.56
CA LEU A 2 -8.69 -27.94 20.11
C LEU A 2 -7.59 -27.03 19.57
N ASN A 3 -6.93 -27.48 18.51
CA ASN A 3 -5.81 -26.85 17.83
C ASN A 3 -5.99 -25.34 17.58
N GLU A 4 -5.07 -24.54 18.11
CA GLU A 4 -5.03 -23.08 17.96
C GLU A 4 -4.65 -22.59 16.55
N THR A 5 -4.31 -23.49 15.63
CA THR A 5 -3.75 -23.14 14.31
C THR A 5 -4.80 -22.67 13.29
N SER A 6 -6.06 -23.13 13.38
CA SER A 6 -7.15 -22.69 12.50
C SER A 6 -7.64 -21.26 12.82
N SER A 7 -7.62 -20.89 14.11
CA SER A 7 -8.13 -19.60 14.60
C SER A 7 -7.34 -18.37 14.12
N LYS A 8 -6.10 -18.55 13.64
CA LYS A 8 -5.23 -17.43 13.20
C LYS A 8 -5.57 -16.93 11.79
N LYS A 9 -6.05 -17.79 10.89
CA LYS A 9 -6.38 -17.40 9.49
C LYS A 9 -7.66 -16.56 9.39
N SER A 10 -8.67 -16.87 10.22
CA SER A 10 -9.96 -16.15 10.25
C SER A 10 -9.87 -14.73 10.80
N ARG A 11 -8.93 -14.45 11.72
CA ARG A 11 -8.76 -13.10 12.29
C ARG A 11 -8.23 -12.10 11.28
N ASN A 12 -7.39 -12.55 10.33
CA ASN A 12 -6.82 -11.66 9.33
C ASN A 12 -7.87 -11.08 8.37
N THR A 13 -8.86 -11.89 7.97
CA THR A 13 -9.95 -11.41 7.10
C THR A 13 -10.84 -10.40 7.80
N GLU A 14 -11.16 -10.62 9.08
CA GLU A 14 -11.97 -9.69 9.87
C GLU A 14 -11.22 -8.37 10.13
N LEU A 15 -9.92 -8.45 10.43
CA LEU A 15 -9.06 -7.27 10.58
C LEU A 15 -8.95 -6.48 9.28
N GLN A 16 -8.84 -7.12 8.12
CA GLN A 16 -8.83 -6.43 6.83
C GLN A 16 -10.13 -5.67 6.56
N VAL A 17 -11.28 -6.27 6.89
CA VAL A 17 -12.58 -5.61 6.75
C VAL A 17 -12.68 -4.38 7.66
N LEU A 18 -12.25 -4.51 8.92
CA LEU A 18 -12.25 -3.40 9.87
C LEU A 18 -11.28 -2.29 9.42
N LEU A 19 -10.10 -2.65 8.93
CA LEU A 19 -9.10 -1.70 8.44
C LEU A 19 -9.57 -0.97 7.18
N GLY A 20 -10.31 -1.64 6.29
CA GLY A 20 -10.84 -1.04 5.07
C GLY A 20 -11.82 0.12 5.30
N GLY A 21 -12.47 0.17 6.47
CA GLY A 21 -13.36 1.26 6.86
C GLY A 21 -12.69 2.40 7.63
N ALA A 22 -11.40 2.27 7.96
CA ALA A 22 -10.68 3.30 8.71
C ALA A 22 -10.58 4.60 7.88
N LYS A 23 -10.89 5.73 8.52
CA LYS A 23 -10.71 7.04 7.91
C LYS A 23 -9.24 7.40 7.93
N VAL A 24 -8.79 8.03 6.85
CA VAL A 24 -7.43 8.55 6.69
C VAL A 24 -7.51 9.97 6.20
N ASP A 25 -6.54 10.78 6.61
CA ASP A 25 -6.42 12.16 6.14
C ASP A 25 -5.60 12.18 4.85
N ILE A 26 -6.12 12.86 3.85
CA ILE A 26 -5.49 13.01 2.54
C ILE A 26 -5.20 14.48 2.32
N GLU A 27 -3.93 14.79 2.13
CA GLU A 27 -3.46 16.16 1.93
C GLU A 27 -2.68 16.25 0.62
N ALA A 28 -2.79 17.40 -0.04
CA ALA A 28 -2.01 17.69 -1.22
C ALA A 28 -1.16 18.92 -0.95
N ASN A 29 0.16 18.73 -1.00
CA ASN A 29 1.11 19.76 -0.65
C ASN A 29 1.62 20.44 -1.93
N LEU A 30 1.39 21.76 -2.03
CA LEU A 30 1.88 22.57 -3.15
C LEU A 30 3.39 22.82 -3.05
N GLY A 31 3.92 22.86 -1.85
CA GLY A 31 5.33 23.09 -1.58
C GLY A 31 5.59 23.59 -0.17
N ASN A 32 6.86 23.60 0.20
CA ASN A 32 7.30 24.05 1.51
C ASN A 32 7.92 25.45 1.40
N ALA A 33 7.90 26.20 2.49
CA ALA A 33 8.63 27.45 2.61
C ALA A 33 9.31 27.48 3.98
N ASP A 34 10.60 27.78 4.00
CA ASP A 34 11.35 27.95 5.24
C ASP A 34 11.33 29.44 5.62
N LEU A 35 10.81 29.72 6.81
CA LEU A 35 10.67 31.08 7.34
C LEU A 35 11.35 31.15 8.71
N THR A 36 11.97 32.29 9.01
CA THR A 36 12.45 32.54 10.37
C THR A 36 11.28 32.88 11.29
N LEU A 37 11.48 32.77 12.60
CA LEU A 37 10.45 33.17 13.57
C LEU A 37 10.07 34.66 13.41
N ALA A 38 11.03 35.52 13.06
CA ALA A 38 10.75 36.94 12.81
C ALA A 38 9.81 37.11 11.61
N ASP A 39 10.08 36.43 10.50
CA ASP A 39 9.23 36.48 9.29
C ASP A 39 7.79 36.04 9.59
N ILE A 40 7.62 35.01 10.43
CA ILE A 40 6.30 34.52 10.83
C ILE A 40 5.54 35.56 11.67
N LEU A 41 6.23 36.25 12.58
CA LEU A 41 5.62 37.28 13.44
C LEU A 41 5.28 38.57 12.66
N GLU A 42 6.02 38.84 11.59
CA GLU A 42 5.85 40.01 10.73
C GLU A 42 4.97 39.73 9.49
N LEU A 43 4.32 38.56 9.39
CA LEU A 43 3.51 38.21 8.23
C LEU A 43 2.18 38.99 8.22
N HIS A 44 1.87 39.64 7.09
CA HIS A 44 0.67 40.45 6.89
C HIS A 44 -0.14 40.00 5.66
N VAL A 45 -1.42 40.40 5.64
CA VAL A 45 -2.29 40.18 4.48
C VAL A 45 -1.72 40.94 3.28
N GLY A 46 -1.38 40.19 2.23
CA GLY A 46 -0.78 40.73 1.01
C GLY A 46 0.64 40.25 0.76
N ASP A 47 1.28 39.63 1.76
CA ASP A 47 2.62 39.09 1.60
C ASP A 47 2.64 37.88 0.68
N VAL A 48 3.74 37.75 -0.08
CA VAL A 48 3.95 36.67 -1.04
C VAL A 48 5.01 35.72 -0.51
N LEU A 49 4.60 34.51 -0.16
CA LEU A 49 5.51 33.45 0.26
C LEU A 49 5.98 32.64 -0.94
N ARG A 50 7.29 32.62 -1.16
CA ARG A 50 7.90 31.79 -2.20
C ARG A 50 8.04 30.36 -1.69
N LEU A 51 7.47 29.41 -2.43
CA LEU A 51 7.61 27.98 -2.14
C LEU A 51 8.90 27.42 -2.76
N SER A 52 9.36 26.29 -2.23
CA SER A 52 10.53 25.53 -2.72
C SER A 52 10.22 24.70 -3.96
N SER A 53 8.94 24.38 -4.19
CA SER A 53 8.48 23.64 -5.37
C SER A 53 8.52 24.49 -6.65
N ALA A 54 8.64 23.82 -7.79
CA ALA A 54 8.49 24.46 -9.09
C ALA A 54 7.07 25.04 -9.25
N ALA A 55 6.94 26.08 -10.07
CA ALA A 55 5.65 26.65 -10.45
C ALA A 55 4.99 25.81 -11.56
N ASP A 56 4.87 24.52 -11.33
CA ASP A 56 4.12 23.59 -12.17
C ASP A 56 2.85 23.12 -11.45
N ASP A 57 2.05 22.31 -12.15
CA ASP A 57 0.80 21.78 -11.62
C ASP A 57 0.99 20.44 -10.89
N ILE A 58 2.23 19.98 -10.67
CA ILE A 58 2.52 18.69 -10.03
C ILE A 58 2.61 18.87 -8.51
N VAL A 59 1.85 18.07 -7.77
CA VAL A 59 1.88 18.06 -6.31
C VAL A 59 2.06 16.67 -5.73
N THR A 60 2.65 16.65 -4.55
CA THR A 60 2.76 15.45 -3.72
C THR A 60 1.50 15.30 -2.88
N VAL A 61 0.91 14.11 -2.91
CA VAL A 61 -0.24 13.74 -2.10
C VAL A 61 0.21 12.79 -0.99
N SER A 62 -0.10 13.17 0.24
CA SER A 62 0.17 12.39 1.43
C SER A 62 -1.10 11.73 1.96
N VAL A 63 -0.92 10.58 2.60
CA VAL A 63 -1.95 9.87 3.36
C VAL A 63 -1.42 9.74 4.79
N ASP A 64 -2.12 10.34 5.76
CA ASP A 64 -1.70 10.46 7.16
C ASP A 64 -0.24 10.96 7.29
N GLY A 65 0.09 12.02 6.55
CA GLY A 65 1.42 12.65 6.57
C GLY A 65 2.54 11.88 5.86
N LYS A 66 2.26 10.70 5.28
CA LYS A 66 3.22 9.96 4.45
C LYS A 66 2.96 10.24 2.99
N GLU A 67 3.99 10.67 2.26
CA GLU A 67 3.91 10.84 0.81
C GLU A 67 3.64 9.49 0.14
N ARG A 68 2.57 9.42 -0.67
CA ARG A 68 2.16 8.17 -1.34
C ARG A 68 1.95 8.33 -2.83
N PHE A 69 1.64 9.53 -3.30
CA PHE A 69 1.35 9.75 -4.72
C PHE A 69 1.91 11.08 -5.20
N ARG A 70 2.13 11.17 -6.51
CA ARG A 70 2.22 12.44 -7.24
C ARG A 70 0.98 12.59 -8.11
N GLY A 71 0.55 13.83 -8.31
CA GLY A 71 -0.61 14.11 -9.14
C GLY A 71 -0.61 15.53 -9.67
N GLU A 72 -1.39 15.73 -10.71
CA GLU A 72 -1.57 17.03 -11.36
C GLU A 72 -2.81 17.74 -10.81
N ILE A 73 -2.64 18.97 -10.34
CA ILE A 73 -3.74 19.83 -9.89
C ILE A 73 -4.55 20.29 -11.10
N GLY A 74 -5.86 20.29 -10.94
CA GLY A 74 -6.75 20.90 -11.90
C GLY A 74 -8.15 21.15 -11.36
N LEU A 75 -9.09 21.26 -12.30
CA LEU A 75 -10.48 21.53 -12.02
C LEU A 75 -11.34 20.42 -12.62
N ARG A 76 -12.12 19.73 -11.79
CA ARG A 76 -13.12 18.75 -12.24
C ARG A 76 -14.50 19.19 -11.79
N ARG A 77 -15.41 19.44 -12.75
CA ARG A 77 -16.78 19.92 -12.47
C ARG A 77 -16.80 21.12 -11.51
N PHE A 78 -15.95 22.13 -11.77
CA PHE A 78 -15.79 23.33 -10.95
C PHE A 78 -15.32 23.10 -9.52
N ARG A 79 -14.73 21.93 -9.23
CA ARG A 79 -14.09 21.63 -7.96
C ARG A 79 -12.59 21.45 -8.19
N LYS A 80 -11.77 22.02 -7.30
CA LYS A 80 -10.35 21.71 -7.26
C LYS A 80 -10.19 20.19 -7.13
N SER A 81 -9.33 19.60 -7.95
CA SER A 81 -9.17 18.16 -8.04
C SER A 81 -7.74 17.82 -8.42
N ILE A 82 -7.33 16.60 -8.08
CA ILE A 82 -5.98 16.13 -8.36
C ILE A 82 -6.11 14.83 -9.15
N SER A 83 -5.43 14.77 -10.30
CA SER A 83 -5.31 13.55 -11.07
C SER A 83 -4.03 12.83 -10.64
N ILE A 84 -4.16 11.63 -10.06
CA ILE A 84 -2.99 10.85 -9.65
C ILE A 84 -2.24 10.39 -10.91
N THR A 85 -0.95 10.73 -10.99
CA THR A 85 -0.07 10.39 -12.12
C THR A 85 0.93 9.30 -11.76
N GLU A 86 1.36 9.25 -10.50
CA GLU A 86 2.39 8.31 -10.04
C GLU A 86 2.13 7.85 -8.60
N VAL A 87 2.51 6.61 -8.30
CA VAL A 87 2.58 6.07 -6.93
C VAL A 87 4.02 6.18 -6.45
N ILE A 88 4.21 6.74 -5.25
CA ILE A 88 5.52 6.83 -4.61
C ILE A 88 5.76 5.52 -3.86
N ASP A 89 6.71 4.74 -4.37
CA ASP A 89 7.13 3.50 -3.74
C ASP A 89 8.23 3.76 -2.71
N THR A 90 8.01 3.30 -1.47
CA THR A 90 9.05 3.33 -0.44
C THR A 90 9.87 2.04 -0.45
N GLU A 91 11.08 2.07 0.11
CA GLU A 91 11.90 0.86 0.29
C GLU A 91 11.13 -0.24 1.04
N LYS A 92 10.34 0.15 2.06
CA LYS A 92 9.50 -0.78 2.82
C LYS A 92 8.47 -1.46 1.94
N ASP A 93 7.86 -0.74 1.01
CA ASP A 93 6.88 -1.29 0.07
C ASP A 93 7.55 -2.25 -0.93
N ALA A 94 8.78 -1.95 -1.36
CA ALA A 94 9.56 -2.83 -2.23
C ALA A 94 9.94 -4.13 -1.51
N VAL A 95 10.45 -4.03 -0.27
CA VAL A 95 10.80 -5.20 0.55
C VAL A 95 9.56 -6.06 0.83
N LYS A 96 8.41 -5.45 1.16
CA LYS A 96 7.15 -6.17 1.39
C LYS A 96 6.73 -6.97 0.16
N ARG A 97 6.76 -6.36 -1.03
CA ARG A 97 6.43 -7.04 -2.29
C ARG A 97 7.38 -8.19 -2.60
N ALA A 98 8.69 -8.01 -2.36
CA ALA A 98 9.65 -9.08 -2.55
C ALA A 98 9.38 -10.27 -1.61
N LEU A 99 9.06 -10.01 -0.34
CA LEU A 99 8.70 -11.05 0.62
C LEU A 99 7.41 -11.78 0.23
N GLU A 100 6.37 -11.05 -0.18
CA GLU A 100 5.11 -11.65 -0.67
C GLU A 100 5.35 -12.58 -1.86
N ASN A 101 6.18 -12.15 -2.83
CA ASN A 101 6.54 -12.97 -3.98
C ASN A 101 7.27 -14.26 -3.56
N PHE A 102 8.24 -14.18 -2.64
CA PHE A 102 8.94 -15.36 -2.15
C PHE A 102 8.03 -16.32 -1.38
N GLU A 103 7.09 -15.81 -0.58
CA GLU A 103 6.11 -16.65 0.10
C GLU A 103 5.23 -17.39 -0.91
N GLN A 104 4.78 -16.69 -1.96
CA GLN A 104 3.95 -17.27 -3.00
C GLN A 104 4.70 -18.34 -3.80
N GLU A 105 5.96 -18.10 -4.16
CA GLU A 105 6.82 -19.10 -4.81
C GLU A 105 7.02 -20.34 -3.93
N ARG A 106 7.26 -20.14 -2.63
CA ARG A 106 7.41 -21.25 -1.68
C ARG A 106 6.11 -22.05 -1.57
N GLN A 107 4.98 -21.37 -1.52
CA GLN A 107 3.67 -22.02 -1.41
C GLN A 107 3.33 -22.83 -2.67
N ASN A 108 3.63 -22.30 -3.86
CA ASN A 108 3.43 -23.02 -5.12
C ASN A 108 4.31 -24.27 -5.22
N LYS A 109 5.59 -24.18 -4.81
CA LYS A 109 6.51 -25.34 -4.80
C LYS A 109 6.02 -26.44 -3.84
N ILE A 110 5.54 -26.06 -2.66
CA ILE A 110 5.02 -27.02 -1.68
C ILE A 110 3.70 -27.63 -2.17
N SER A 111 2.82 -26.84 -2.78
CA SER A 111 1.56 -27.34 -3.36
C SER A 111 1.83 -28.36 -4.46
N GLY A 112 2.75 -28.07 -5.39
CA GLY A 112 3.10 -28.99 -6.46
C GLY A 112 3.75 -30.29 -5.95
N VAL A 113 4.58 -30.22 -4.90
CA VAL A 113 5.14 -31.42 -4.27
C VAL A 113 4.05 -32.25 -3.59
N ARG A 114 3.04 -31.62 -3.00
CA ARG A 114 1.94 -32.32 -2.35
C ARG A 114 1.02 -33.00 -3.35
N GLU A 115 0.70 -32.34 -4.46
CA GLU A 115 -0.03 -32.96 -5.59
C GLU A 115 0.70 -34.21 -6.10
N ILE A 116 2.01 -34.13 -6.31
CA ILE A 116 2.82 -35.29 -6.74
C ILE A 116 2.77 -36.44 -5.72
N ILE A 117 2.79 -36.13 -4.41
CA ILE A 117 2.71 -37.17 -3.36
C ILE A 117 1.33 -37.81 -3.32
N ASP A 118 0.27 -37.03 -3.50
CA ASP A 118 -1.11 -37.52 -3.49
C ASP A 118 -1.36 -38.41 -4.73
N ASP A 119 -0.87 -38.01 -5.92
CA ASP A 119 -0.93 -38.83 -7.15
C ASP A 119 -0.20 -40.18 -6.98
N ILE A 120 1.02 -40.17 -6.43
CA ILE A 120 1.80 -41.39 -6.17
C ILE A 120 1.07 -42.31 -5.17
N GLN A 121 0.33 -41.76 -4.19
CA GLN A 121 -0.42 -42.58 -3.24
C GLN A 121 -1.66 -43.21 -3.87
N GLU A 122 -2.37 -42.50 -4.75
CA GLU A 122 -3.49 -43.05 -5.50
C GLU A 122 -3.05 -44.18 -6.44
N ASP A 123 -1.97 -43.99 -7.21
CA ASP A 123 -1.43 -45.03 -8.10
C ASP A 123 -1.03 -46.31 -7.33
N ASN A 124 -0.38 -46.15 -6.16
CA ASN A 124 -0.03 -47.30 -5.31
C ASN A 124 -1.27 -47.99 -4.71
N LEU A 125 -2.32 -47.24 -4.34
CA LEU A 125 -3.57 -47.82 -3.82
C LEU A 125 -4.35 -48.58 -4.90
N GLU A 126 -4.29 -48.16 -6.16
CA GLU A 126 -4.92 -48.87 -7.28
C GLU A 126 -4.17 -50.16 -7.66
N GLU A 127 -2.84 -50.20 -7.56
CA GLU A 127 -2.04 -51.42 -7.79
C GLU A 127 -2.31 -52.49 -6.71
N PHE A 128 -2.46 -52.12 -5.44
CA PHE A 128 -2.74 -53.08 -4.35
C PHE A 128 -4.15 -53.69 -4.39
N ASN A 129 -5.11 -53.06 -5.08
CA ASN A 129 -6.49 -53.56 -5.17
C ASN A 129 -6.74 -54.44 -6.41
N ASN A 130 -5.75 -54.55 -7.32
CA ASN A 130 -5.83 -55.31 -8.56
C ASN A 130 -5.00 -56.62 -8.57
N GLU A 131 -4.39 -56.99 -7.44
CA GLU A 131 -3.82 -58.34 -7.18
C GLU A 131 -4.73 -59.19 -6.28
#